data_AF-A0A956LBS3-F1
#
_entry.id   AF-A0A956LBS3-F1
#
_cell.length_a   1.000
_cell.length_b   1.000
_cell.length_c   1.000
_cell.angle_alpha   90.00
_cell.angle_beta   90.00
_cell.angle_gamma   90.00
#
_symmetry.space_group_name_H-M   'P 1'
#
loop_
_entity.id
_entity.type
_entity.pdbx_description
1 polymer ?
#
loop_
_entity_poly.entity_id
_entity_poly.type
_entity_poly.pdbx_seq_one_letter_code
_entity_poly.pdbx_strand_id
1 'polypeptide(L)'
;WDSLGEFLALAVSLEQYASFTGNAKAQVLADALDVATGRVLEEGRSPSRKVGELDNRGSHAYLARYWAEALAAQEGDAELAAAFAPVAEALTAAEAAIVAELEAVQGEPVDLDGYYAPDEALVATVMRPSATFNRVIDGL
;
A
#
# COMPACT_ATOMS: atom_id res chain seq x y z
N TRP A 1 -1.77 14.34 1.69
CA TRP A 1 -2.03 13.71 2.99
C TRP A 1 -0.97 12.66 3.21
N ASP A 2 -0.38 12.59 4.40
CA ASP A 2 0.63 11.57 4.72
C ASP A 2 -0.04 10.49 5.58
N SER A 3 -0.08 9.26 5.07
CA SER A 3 -0.71 8.10 5.72
C SER A 3 0.23 7.35 6.67
N LEU A 4 1.44 7.86 6.95
CA LEU A 4 2.38 7.21 7.85
C LEU A 4 1.76 6.83 9.21
N GLY A 5 0.91 7.70 9.77
CA GLY A 5 0.22 7.42 11.02
C GLY A 5 -0.76 6.24 10.92
N GLU A 6 -1.38 6.03 9.75
CA GLU A 6 -2.27 4.90 9.49
C GLU A 6 -1.48 3.59 9.41
N PHE A 7 -0.29 3.61 8.78
CA PHE A 7 0.58 2.44 8.65
C PHE A 7 1.07 1.98 10.02
N LEU A 8 1.56 2.92 10.83
CA LEU A 8 2.02 2.67 12.19
C LEU A 8 0.87 2.17 13.09
N ALA A 9 -0.31 2.76 12.98
CA ALA A 9 -1.48 2.33 13.75
C ALA A 9 -1.92 0.90 13.35
N LEU A 10 -1.85 0.56 12.06
CA LEU A 10 -2.22 -0.76 11.57
C LEU A 10 -1.25 -1.84 12.05
N ALA A 11 0.06 -1.58 12.04
CA ALA A 11 1.05 -2.53 12.55
C ALA A 11 0.77 -2.87 14.03
N VAL A 12 0.65 -1.85 14.88
CA VAL A 12 0.32 -2.03 16.31
C VAL A 12 -1.04 -2.72 16.51
N SER A 13 -2.04 -2.43 15.66
CA SER A 13 -3.33 -3.11 15.73
C SER A 13 -3.21 -4.61 15.42
N LEU A 14 -2.35 -5.00 14.48
CA LEU A 14 -2.11 -6.40 14.12
C LEU A 14 -1.34 -7.13 15.23
N GLU A 15 -0.32 -6.49 15.81
CA GLU A 15 0.42 -7.01 16.97
C GLU A 15 -0.50 -7.24 18.17
N GLN A 16 -1.35 -6.26 18.49
CA GLN A 16 -2.29 -6.37 19.60
C GLN A 16 -3.27 -7.54 19.36
N TYR A 17 -3.76 -7.69 18.13
CA TYR A 17 -4.62 -8.82 17.76
C TYR A 17 -3.89 -10.16 17.90
N ALA A 18 -2.64 -10.26 17.44
CA ALA A 18 -1.80 -11.45 17.59
C ALA A 18 -1.59 -11.81 19.05
N SER A 19 -1.24 -10.83 19.89
CA SER A 19 -1.04 -11.02 21.34
C SER A 19 -2.31 -11.50 22.06
N PHE A 20 -3.46 -10.92 21.73
CA PHE A 20 -4.72 -11.26 22.39
C PHE A 20 -5.29 -12.62 21.97
N THR A 21 -5.09 -13.00 20.71
CA THR A 21 -5.69 -14.22 20.13
C THR A 21 -4.73 -15.39 19.99
N GLY A 22 -3.42 -15.14 20.09
CA GLY A 22 -2.38 -16.11 19.74
C GLY A 22 -2.24 -16.32 18.22
N ASN A 23 -2.76 -15.42 17.38
CA ASN A 23 -2.69 -15.55 15.93
C ASN A 23 -1.28 -15.21 15.40
N ALA A 24 -0.48 -16.25 15.15
CA ALA A 24 0.89 -16.10 14.64
C ALA A 24 0.95 -15.42 13.25
N LYS A 25 -0.03 -15.66 12.36
CA LYS A 25 -0.07 -15.00 11.04
C LYS A 25 -0.24 -13.49 11.16
N ALA A 26 -1.03 -13.02 12.14
CA ALA A 26 -1.18 -11.60 12.39
C ALA A 26 0.13 -10.94 12.90
N GLN A 27 0.93 -11.67 13.68
CA GLN A 27 2.26 -11.19 14.08
C GLN A 27 3.17 -11.04 12.86
N VAL A 28 3.20 -12.04 11.97
CA VAL A 28 3.99 -11.96 10.73
C VAL A 28 3.57 -10.79 9.84
N LEU A 29 2.25 -10.52 9.74
CA LEU A 29 1.74 -9.35 9.03
C LEU A 29 2.21 -8.03 9.64
N ALA A 30 2.19 -7.92 10.98
CA ALA A 30 2.68 -6.75 11.69
C ALA A 30 4.18 -6.52 11.48
N ASP A 31 5.00 -7.55 11.73
CA ASP A 31 6.47 -7.47 11.61
C ASP A 31 6.88 -7.04 10.19
N ALA A 32 6.23 -7.60 9.17
CA ALA A 32 6.48 -7.24 7.78
C ALA A 32 6.01 -5.82 7.44
N LEU A 33 4.93 -5.33 8.07
CA LEU A 33 4.44 -3.96 7.87
C LEU A 33 5.37 -2.92 8.49
N ASP A 34 5.98 -3.23 9.63
CA ASP A 34 7.00 -2.38 10.26
C ASP A 34 8.24 -2.26 9.37
N VAL A 35 8.71 -3.39 8.81
CA VAL A 35 9.82 -3.39 7.83
C VAL A 35 9.47 -2.55 6.60
N ALA A 36 8.25 -2.72 6.06
CA ALA A 36 7.78 -1.96 4.91
C ALA A 36 7.69 -0.46 5.19
N THR A 37 7.16 -0.09 6.35
CA THR A 37 7.03 1.31 6.79
C THR A 37 8.40 1.95 6.99
N GLY A 38 9.35 1.24 7.59
CA GLY A 38 10.75 1.67 7.69
C GLY A 38 11.35 1.97 6.32
N ARG A 39 11.14 1.08 5.36
CA ARG A 39 11.66 1.25 3.99
C ARG A 39 11.00 2.41 3.24
N VAL A 40 9.70 2.68 3.44
CA VAL A 40 9.04 3.89 2.91
C VAL A 40 9.78 5.15 3.38
N LEU A 41 10.18 5.21 4.65
CA LEU A 41 10.90 6.35 5.21
C LEU A 41 12.34 6.44 4.70
N GLU A 42 13.07 5.32 4.69
CA GLU A 42 14.47 5.25 4.26
C GLU A 42 14.65 5.61 2.78
N GLU A 43 13.72 5.18 1.92
CA GLU A 43 13.75 5.48 0.48
C GLU A 43 13.05 6.79 0.12
N GLY A 44 12.54 7.55 1.11
CA GLY A 44 11.89 8.84 0.87
C GLY A 44 10.59 8.74 0.04
N ARG A 45 9.81 7.67 0.25
CA ARG A 45 8.56 7.38 -0.47
C ARG A 45 7.30 7.97 0.19
N SER A 46 7.47 8.97 1.04
CA SER A 46 6.36 9.78 1.57
C SER A 46 5.83 10.76 0.50
N PRO A 47 4.57 11.21 0.61
CA PRO A 47 3.98 12.15 -0.35
C PRO A 47 4.73 13.50 -0.41
N SER A 48 5.07 13.93 -1.62
CA SER A 48 5.50 15.29 -1.91
C SER A 48 4.34 16.29 -1.81
N ARG A 49 4.70 17.58 -1.73
CA ARG A 49 3.76 18.71 -1.74
C ARG A 49 3.53 19.29 -3.14
N LYS A 50 4.15 18.72 -4.18
CA LYS A 50 4.11 19.25 -5.55
C LYS A 50 3.33 18.32 -6.47
N VAL A 51 2.58 18.90 -7.40
CA VAL A 51 1.91 18.19 -8.48
C VAL A 51 2.95 17.62 -9.44
N GLY A 52 2.71 16.40 -9.93
CA GLY A 52 3.62 15.67 -10.80
C GLY A 52 4.78 15.01 -10.04
N GLU A 53 4.75 15.02 -8.72
CA GLU A 53 5.62 14.23 -7.85
C GLU A 53 4.77 13.20 -7.09
N LEU A 54 5.43 12.28 -6.37
CA LEU A 54 4.77 11.22 -5.62
C LEU A 54 3.74 11.79 -4.63
N ASP A 55 2.50 11.31 -4.67
CA ASP A 55 1.44 11.73 -3.74
C ASP A 55 1.04 10.59 -2.77
N ASN A 56 -0.09 10.74 -2.08
CA ASN A 56 -0.60 9.74 -1.13
C ASN A 56 -0.83 8.35 -1.76
N ARG A 57 -1.34 8.30 -2.99
CA ARG A 57 -1.62 7.03 -3.69
C ARG A 57 -0.30 6.34 -4.06
N GLY A 58 0.68 7.15 -4.45
CA GLY A 58 2.05 6.69 -4.68
C GLY A 58 2.68 6.06 -3.44
N SER A 59 2.59 6.72 -2.28
CA SER A 59 3.13 6.15 -1.03
C SER A 59 2.45 4.85 -0.63
N HIS A 60 1.14 4.72 -0.88
CA HIS A 60 0.38 3.47 -0.67
C HIS A 60 0.87 2.34 -1.59
N ALA A 61 1.13 2.63 -2.87
CA ALA A 61 1.67 1.65 -3.81
C ALA A 61 3.06 1.14 -3.39
N TYR A 62 3.93 2.04 -2.92
CA TYR A 62 5.24 1.66 -2.38
C TYR A 62 5.12 0.83 -1.11
N LEU A 63 4.26 1.22 -0.16
CA LEU A 63 4.03 0.44 1.05
C LEU A 63 3.53 -0.97 0.71
N ALA A 64 2.54 -1.11 -0.17
CA ALA A 64 2.01 -2.40 -0.59
C ALA A 64 3.09 -3.30 -1.19
N ARG A 65 3.96 -2.73 -2.05
CA ARG A 65 5.10 -3.47 -2.61
C ARG A 65 6.08 -3.92 -1.54
N TYR A 66 6.56 -3.01 -0.70
CA TYR A 66 7.53 -3.35 0.34
C TYR A 66 6.98 -4.34 1.35
N TRP A 67 5.68 -4.26 1.65
CA TRP A 67 5.02 -5.19 2.55
C TRP A 67 4.91 -6.57 1.92
N ALA A 68 4.52 -6.67 0.63
CA ALA A 68 4.52 -7.93 -0.10
C ALA A 68 5.93 -8.54 -0.19
N GLU A 69 6.96 -7.74 -0.48
CA GLU A 69 8.37 -8.17 -0.51
C GLU A 69 8.82 -8.70 0.87
N ALA A 70 8.46 -8.00 1.96
CA ALA A 70 8.78 -8.44 3.33
C ALA A 70 8.02 -9.73 3.71
N LEU A 71 6.74 -9.86 3.33
CA LEU A 71 5.93 -11.06 3.57
C LEU A 71 6.42 -12.27 2.78
N ALA A 72 6.94 -12.07 1.57
CA ALA A 72 7.54 -13.11 0.77
C ALA A 72 8.90 -13.58 1.31
N ALA A 73 9.66 -12.69 1.96
CA ALA A 73 11.03 -12.95 2.42
C ALA A 73 11.12 -13.46 3.87
N GLN A 74 10.09 -13.29 4.69
CA GLN A 74 10.09 -13.74 6.09
C GLN A 74 10.07 -15.27 6.23
N GLU A 75 10.55 -15.77 7.38
CA GLU A 75 10.68 -17.21 7.69
C GLU A 75 9.72 -17.70 8.80
N GLY A 76 8.85 -16.82 9.31
CA GLY A 76 7.90 -17.11 10.38
C GLY A 76 6.63 -17.86 9.95
N ASP A 77 6.22 -17.75 8.68
CA ASP A 77 5.08 -18.47 8.11
C ASP A 77 5.30 -18.77 6.61
N ALA A 78 5.56 -20.03 6.28
CA ALA A 78 5.85 -20.44 4.91
C ALA A 78 4.65 -20.33 3.96
N GLU A 79 3.41 -20.39 4.47
CA GLU A 79 2.20 -20.26 3.65
C GLU A 79 2.01 -18.80 3.23
N LEU A 80 2.20 -17.85 4.16
CA LEU A 80 2.22 -16.42 3.84
C LEU A 80 3.36 -16.08 2.87
N ALA A 81 4.56 -16.61 3.10
CA ALA A 81 5.67 -16.39 2.17
C ALA A 81 5.34 -16.85 0.75
N ALA A 82 4.79 -18.06 0.61
CA ALA A 82 4.40 -18.60 -0.68
C ALA A 82 3.25 -17.81 -1.33
N ALA A 83 2.27 -17.34 -0.54
CA ALA A 83 1.14 -16.56 -1.03
C ALA A 83 1.56 -15.18 -1.54
N PHE A 84 2.51 -14.53 -0.86
CA PHE A 84 2.95 -13.17 -1.20
C PHE A 84 4.11 -13.12 -2.19
N ALA A 85 4.85 -14.20 -2.41
CA ALA A 85 5.90 -14.28 -3.43
C ALA A 85 5.44 -13.80 -4.82
N PRO A 86 4.34 -14.32 -5.42
CA PRO A 86 3.88 -13.84 -6.73
C PRO A 86 3.37 -12.39 -6.70
N VAL A 87 2.84 -11.93 -5.56
CA VAL A 87 2.37 -10.55 -5.39
C VAL A 87 3.55 -9.58 -5.36
N ALA A 88 4.60 -9.91 -4.61
CA ALA A 88 5.85 -9.16 -4.56
C ALA A 88 6.45 -9.06 -5.96
N GLU A 89 6.62 -10.18 -6.66
CA GLU A 89 7.15 -10.20 -8.03
C GLU A 89 6.32 -9.33 -8.99
N ALA A 90 4.99 -9.43 -8.93
CA ALA A 90 4.10 -8.64 -9.78
C ALA A 90 4.21 -7.13 -9.49
N LEU A 91 4.23 -6.71 -8.22
CA LEU A 91 4.36 -5.30 -7.84
C LEU A 91 5.74 -4.74 -8.18
N THR A 92 6.81 -5.50 -7.95
CA THR A 92 8.17 -5.09 -8.32
C THR A 92 8.31 -4.95 -9.84
N ALA A 93 7.79 -5.90 -10.62
CA ALA A 93 7.85 -5.84 -12.08
C ALA A 93 7.00 -4.69 -12.66
N ALA A 94 5.90 -4.35 -12.01
CA ALA A 94 4.97 -3.32 -12.46
C ALA A 94 5.24 -1.92 -11.88
N GLU A 95 6.24 -1.74 -11.02
CA GLU A 95 6.50 -0.50 -10.26
C GLU A 95 6.47 0.75 -11.16
N ALA A 96 7.26 0.76 -12.24
CA ALA A 96 7.35 1.90 -13.14
C ALA A 96 6.02 2.22 -13.84
N ALA A 97 5.24 1.20 -14.20
CA ALA A 97 3.94 1.37 -14.83
C ALA A 97 2.91 1.93 -13.84
N ILE A 98 2.89 1.40 -12.60
CA ILE A 98 2.00 1.87 -11.53
C ILE A 98 2.28 3.33 -11.21
N VAL A 99 3.55 3.71 -11.02
CA VAL A 99 3.93 5.10 -10.72
C VAL A 99 3.50 6.02 -11.87
N ALA A 100 3.75 5.64 -13.12
CA ALA A 100 3.34 6.43 -14.27
C ALA A 100 1.82 6.60 -14.37
N GLU A 101 1.03 5.54 -14.10
CA GLU A 101 -0.43 5.61 -14.07
C GLU A 101 -0.95 6.56 -12.96
N LEU A 102 -0.31 6.53 -11.78
CA LEU A 102 -0.67 7.40 -10.66
C LEU A 102 -0.27 8.87 -10.88
N GLU A 103 0.84 9.13 -11.55
CA GLU A 103 1.30 10.48 -11.89
C GLU A 103 0.49 11.10 -13.04
N ALA A 104 0.11 10.29 -14.05
CA ALA A 104 -0.57 10.77 -15.26
C ALA A 104 -1.95 11.41 -15.00
N VAL A 105 -2.58 11.08 -13.88
CA VAL A 105 -3.90 11.64 -13.48
C VAL A 105 -3.80 12.88 -12.60
N GLN A 106 -2.58 13.34 -12.29
CA GLN A 106 -2.38 14.55 -11.50
C GLN A 106 -2.46 15.82 -12.37
N GLY A 107 -2.69 16.96 -11.71
CA GLY A 107 -2.66 18.28 -12.35
C GLY A 107 -3.99 18.74 -12.95
N GLU A 108 -4.94 17.82 -13.10
CA GLU A 108 -6.28 18.13 -13.59
C GLU A 108 -7.31 18.17 -12.44
N PRO A 109 -8.37 19.00 -12.56
CA PRO A 109 -9.49 18.98 -11.64
C PRO A 109 -10.20 17.62 -11.65
N VAL A 110 -10.69 17.22 -10.49
CA VAL A 110 -11.54 16.02 -10.32
C VAL A 110 -12.87 16.44 -9.72
N ASP A 111 -13.95 15.82 -10.18
CA ASP A 111 -15.29 15.98 -9.60
C ASP A 111 -15.62 14.76 -8.73
N LEU A 112 -16.05 15.02 -7.51
CA LEU A 112 -16.43 14.02 -6.52
C LEU A 112 -17.94 14.05 -6.21
N ASP A 113 -18.70 14.91 -6.90
CA ASP A 113 -20.14 15.13 -6.68
C ASP A 113 -20.50 15.40 -5.21
N GLY A 114 -19.62 16.09 -4.49
CA GLY A 114 -19.79 16.43 -3.09
C GLY A 114 -18.48 16.78 -2.40
N TYR A 115 -18.58 17.19 -1.13
CA TYR A 115 -17.42 17.52 -0.28
C TYR A 115 -17.47 16.75 1.05
N TYR A 116 -18.49 17.00 1.88
CA TYR A 116 -18.70 16.25 3.12
C TYR A 116 -19.35 14.88 2.91
N ALA A 117 -20.06 14.73 1.79
CA ALA A 117 -20.70 13.49 1.35
C ALA A 117 -20.50 13.37 -0.17
N PRO A 118 -19.28 13.03 -0.62
CA PRO A 118 -19.00 12.79 -2.04
C PRO A 118 -19.63 11.48 -2.53
N ASP A 119 -19.76 11.32 -3.83
CA ASP A 119 -20.15 10.05 -4.44
C ASP A 119 -19.05 8.99 -4.25
N GLU A 120 -19.41 7.86 -3.68
CA GLU A 120 -18.46 6.80 -3.33
C GLU A 120 -17.79 6.18 -4.56
N ALA A 121 -18.50 6.06 -5.69
CA ALA A 121 -17.97 5.47 -6.91
C ALA A 121 -16.97 6.42 -7.61
N LEU A 122 -17.25 7.72 -7.60
CA LEU A 122 -16.32 8.74 -8.07
C LEU A 122 -15.05 8.78 -7.20
N VAL A 123 -15.19 8.75 -5.87
CA VAL A 123 -14.04 8.68 -4.95
C VAL A 123 -13.21 7.43 -5.22
N ALA A 124 -13.83 6.26 -5.35
CA ALA A 124 -13.11 5.02 -5.63
C ALA A 124 -12.34 5.09 -6.96
N THR A 125 -12.94 5.67 -8.00
CA THR A 125 -12.32 5.85 -9.31
C THR A 125 -11.10 6.80 -9.24
N VAL A 126 -11.23 7.93 -8.54
CA VAL A 126 -10.15 8.92 -8.39
C VAL A 126 -9.02 8.42 -7.50
N MET A 127 -9.33 7.64 -6.46
CA MET A 127 -8.35 7.16 -5.49
C MET A 127 -7.64 5.87 -5.94
N ARG A 128 -8.24 5.10 -6.85
CA ARG A 128 -7.66 3.87 -7.41
C ARG A 128 -7.48 3.94 -8.94
N PRO A 129 -6.78 4.95 -9.50
CA PRO A 129 -6.73 5.15 -10.95
C PRO A 129 -5.76 4.18 -11.66
N SER A 130 -4.85 3.53 -10.94
CA SER A 130 -3.92 2.56 -11.53
C SER A 130 -4.59 1.20 -11.73
N ALA A 131 -4.99 0.91 -12.97
CA ALA A 131 -5.55 -0.38 -13.34
C ALA A 131 -4.54 -1.53 -13.17
N THR A 132 -3.24 -1.24 -13.35
CA THR A 132 -2.19 -2.24 -13.14
C THR A 132 -2.07 -2.58 -11.66
N PHE A 133 -2.07 -1.59 -10.77
CA PHE A 133 -2.02 -1.83 -9.33
C PHE A 133 -3.28 -2.57 -8.84
N ASN A 134 -4.46 -2.11 -9.25
CA ASN A 134 -5.74 -2.74 -8.88
C ASN A 134 -5.77 -4.22 -9.27
N ARG A 135 -5.29 -4.58 -10.47
CA ARG A 135 -5.28 -5.98 -10.92
C ARG A 135 -4.44 -6.89 -10.03
N VAL A 136 -3.33 -6.38 -9.50
CA VAL A 136 -2.48 -7.16 -8.58
C VAL A 136 -3.17 -7.32 -7.22
N ILE A 137 -3.76 -6.24 -6.69
CA ILE A 137 -4.46 -6.27 -5.40
C ILE A 137 -5.74 -7.12 -5.46
N ASP A 138 -6.54 -7.00 -6.51
CA ASP A 138 -7.79 -7.75 -6.68
C ASP A 138 -7.54 -9.25 -6.97
N GLY A 139 -6.29 -9.63 -7.27
CA GLY A 139 -5.86 -11.01 -7.53
C GLY A 139 -5.34 -11.77 -6.32
N LEU A 140 -5.25 -11.12 -5.15
CA LEU A 140 -4.91 -11.72 -3.85
C LEU A 140 -6.14 -12.36 -3.20
#